data_AF-A0A6G0WA60-F1
#
_entry.id   AF-A0A6G0WA60-F1
#
_cell.length_a   1.000
_cell.length_b   1.000
_cell.length_c   1.000
_cell.angle_alpha   90.00
_cell.angle_beta   90.00
_cell.angle_gamma   90.00
#
_symmetry.space_group_name_H-M   'P 1'
#
loop_
_entity.id
_entity.type
_entity.pdbx_description
1 polymer ?
#
loop_
_entity_poly.entity_id
_entity_poly.type
_entity_poly.pdbx_seq_one_letter_code
_entity_poly.pdbx_strand_id
1 'polypeptide(L)'
;MILRHVQHKHASRNTIMHALFIYYFLGVKRVVIARLFRKSVSTISSWIERYENTSDYDRNVATVVGSFSDEHKHWVVSYYKANPVAYLDEAKRAFETHFKKYCTSR
;
A
#
# COMPACT_ATOMS: atom_id res chain seq x y z
N MET A 1 -3.46 21.89 19.60
CA MET A 1 -2.65 20.66 19.38
C MET A 1 -3.48 19.37 19.21
N ILE A 2 -4.77 19.35 19.58
CA ILE A 2 -5.66 18.18 19.44
C ILE A 2 -6.20 17.99 18.02
N LEU A 3 -6.52 19.08 17.31
CA LEU A 3 -7.06 19.00 15.94
C LEU A 3 -6.11 18.29 14.96
N ARG A 4 -4.80 18.53 15.04
CA ARG A 4 -3.78 17.82 14.24
C ARG A 4 -3.71 16.32 14.53
N HIS A 5 -4.06 15.90 15.74
CA HIS A 5 -4.09 14.48 16.14
C HIS A 5 -5.36 13.75 15.70
N VAL A 6 -6.42 14.49 15.36
CA VAL A 6 -7.72 13.94 14.94
C VAL A 6 -7.89 14.06 13.42
N GLN A 7 -7.40 15.15 12.83
CA GLN A 7 -7.40 15.36 11.39
C GLN A 7 -6.50 14.32 10.72
N HIS A 8 -7.01 13.72 9.64
CA HIS A 8 -6.34 12.69 8.84
C HIS A 8 -6.15 11.31 9.49
N LYS A 9 -6.70 11.07 10.69
CA LYS A 9 -6.74 9.70 11.23
C LYS A 9 -7.85 8.90 10.55
N HIS A 10 -7.49 7.71 10.08
CA HIS A 10 -8.42 6.77 9.48
C HIS A 10 -9.27 6.08 10.54
N ALA A 11 -10.42 5.54 10.11
CA ALA A 11 -11.21 4.67 10.97
C ALA A 11 -10.38 3.46 11.38
N SER A 12 -10.49 3.07 12.65
CA SER A 12 -9.86 1.84 13.13
C SER A 12 -10.46 0.62 12.43
N ARG A 13 -9.65 -0.44 12.31
CA ARG A 13 -10.09 -1.72 11.74
C ARG A 13 -11.37 -2.25 12.40
N ASN A 14 -11.45 -2.13 13.73
CA ASN A 14 -12.63 -2.53 14.49
C ASN A 14 -13.91 -1.78 14.05
N THR A 15 -13.81 -0.48 13.81
CA THR A 15 -14.92 0.33 13.32
C THR A 15 -15.42 -0.17 11.96
N ILE A 16 -14.50 -0.52 11.06
CA ILE A 16 -14.83 -1.03 9.73
C ILE A 16 -15.51 -2.39 9.84
N MET A 17 -14.95 -3.31 10.65
CA MET A 17 -15.53 -4.63 10.86
C MET A 17 -16.95 -4.56 11.44
N HIS A 18 -17.19 -3.72 12.45
CA HIS A 18 -18.53 -3.56 13.00
C HIS A 18 -19.51 -2.98 11.98
N ALA A 19 -19.08 -2.03 11.14
CA ALA A 19 -19.94 -1.50 10.07
C ALA A 19 -20.30 -2.58 9.03
N LEU A 20 -19.34 -3.43 8.64
CA LEU A 20 -19.59 -4.56 7.73
C LEU A 20 -20.50 -5.62 8.37
N PHE A 21 -20.28 -5.95 9.64
CA PHE A 21 -21.14 -6.87 10.39
C PHE A 21 -22.59 -6.40 10.39
N ILE A 22 -22.81 -5.11 10.72
CA ILE A 22 -24.14 -4.52 10.76
C ILE A 22 -24.79 -4.50 9.36
N TYR A 23 -24.00 -4.32 8.29
CA TYR A 23 -24.51 -4.36 6.92
C TYR A 23 -24.92 -5.77 6.49
N TYR A 24 -24.04 -6.76 6.65
CA TYR A 24 -24.26 -8.12 6.14
C TYR A 24 -25.11 -9.00 7.06
N PHE A 25 -24.86 -8.99 8.38
CA PHE A 25 -25.54 -9.87 9.32
C PHE A 25 -26.85 -9.28 9.85
N LEU A 26 -26.92 -7.97 10.04
CA LEU A 26 -28.14 -7.31 10.54
C LEU A 26 -28.99 -6.70 9.41
N GLY A 27 -28.51 -6.71 8.16
CA GLY A 27 -29.25 -6.20 7.00
C GLY A 27 -29.54 -4.70 7.05
N VAL A 28 -28.77 -3.92 7.83
CA VAL A 28 -29.05 -2.50 8.04
C VAL A 28 -28.60 -1.68 6.82
N LYS A 29 -29.45 -0.75 6.39
CA LYS A 29 -29.16 0.14 5.24
C LYS A 29 -27.95 1.03 5.49
N ARG A 30 -27.15 1.26 4.43
CA ARG A 30 -25.92 2.09 4.45
C ARG A 30 -26.10 3.47 5.09
N VAL A 31 -27.24 4.12 4.85
CA VAL A 31 -27.56 5.46 5.40
C VAL A 31 -27.66 5.44 6.92
N VAL A 32 -28.22 4.38 7.50
CA VAL A 32 -28.36 4.22 8.95
C VAL A 32 -27.00 3.93 9.58
N ILE A 33 -26.19 3.08 8.95
CA ILE A 33 -24.81 2.79 9.37
C ILE A 33 -23.97 4.07 9.35
N ALA A 34 -24.07 4.89 8.30
CA ALA A 34 -23.37 6.16 8.19
C ALA A 34 -23.70 7.11 9.36
N ARG A 35 -24.98 7.19 9.75
CA ARG A 35 -25.43 7.96 10.92
C ARG A 35 -24.86 7.38 12.22
N LEU A 36 -24.92 6.05 12.39
CA LEU A 36 -24.44 5.36 13.59
C LEU A 36 -22.95 5.61 13.84
N PHE A 37 -22.12 5.50 12.80
CA PHE A 37 -20.66 5.66 12.91
C PHE A 37 -20.16 7.10 12.71
N ARG A 38 -21.08 8.06 12.49
CA ARG A 38 -20.78 9.44 12.11
C ARG A 38 -19.75 9.49 10.97
N LYS A 39 -20.08 8.79 9.88
CA LYS A 39 -19.30 8.77 8.64
C LYS A 39 -20.18 9.18 7.48
N SER A 40 -19.56 9.59 6.37
CA SER A 40 -20.31 9.80 5.14
C SER A 40 -20.81 8.47 4.60
N VAL A 41 -21.94 8.50 3.89
CA VAL A 41 -22.46 7.32 3.18
C VAL A 41 -21.42 6.80 2.16
N SER A 42 -20.68 7.70 1.51
CA SER A 42 -19.58 7.34 0.61
C SER A 42 -18.47 6.55 1.29
N THR A 43 -18.14 6.86 2.54
CA THR A 43 -17.14 6.11 3.32
C THR A 43 -17.62 4.69 3.58
N ILE A 44 -18.89 4.53 3.99
CA ILE A 44 -19.48 3.20 4.23
C ILE A 44 -19.55 2.40 2.92
N SER A 45 -19.99 3.02 1.82
CA SER A 45 -20.00 2.38 0.50
C SER A 45 -18.61 1.92 0.07
N SER A 46 -17.57 2.74 0.27
CA SER A 46 -16.20 2.37 -0.07
C SER A 46 -15.68 1.19 0.76
N TRP A 47 -16.09 1.06 2.03
CA TRP A 47 -15.75 -0.11 2.84
C TRP A 47 -16.44 -1.38 2.35
N ILE A 48 -17.71 -1.28 1.98
CA ILE A 48 -18.49 -2.41 1.43
C ILE A 48 -17.89 -2.87 0.10
N GLU A 49 -17.70 -1.95 -0.83
CA GLU A 49 -17.15 -2.23 -2.16
C GLU A 49 -15.75 -2.85 -2.08
N ARG A 50 -14.89 -2.36 -1.16
CA ARG A 50 -13.57 -2.97 -0.94
C ARG A 50 -13.70 -4.40 -0.44
N TYR A 51 -14.59 -4.64 0.52
CA TYR A 51 -14.81 -5.97 1.05
C TYR A 51 -15.36 -6.93 -0.01
N GLU A 52 -16.28 -6.46 -0.87
CA GLU A 52 -16.81 -7.24 -1.99
C GLU A 52 -15.73 -7.59 -3.03
N ASN A 53 -14.83 -6.65 -3.33
CA ASN A 53 -13.79 -6.84 -4.35
C ASN A 53 -12.60 -7.68 -3.86
N THR A 54 -12.14 -7.46 -2.62
CA THR A 54 -10.90 -8.07 -2.11
C THR A 54 -11.18 -9.22 -1.14
N SER A 55 -12.41 -9.39 -0.66
CA SER A 55 -12.74 -10.21 0.53
C SER A 55 -11.96 -9.81 1.79
N ASP A 56 -11.40 -8.60 1.79
CA ASP A 56 -10.62 -8.03 2.88
C ASP A 56 -11.09 -6.59 3.16
N TYR A 57 -11.05 -6.19 4.42
CA TYR A 57 -11.38 -4.85 4.88
C TYR A 57 -10.13 -3.98 5.06
N ASP A 58 -8.94 -4.59 5.09
CA ASP A 58 -7.70 -3.84 5.18
C ASP A 58 -7.49 -3.01 3.92
N ARG A 59 -6.75 -1.92 4.09
CA ARG A 59 -6.27 -1.16 2.96
C ARG A 59 -5.09 -1.92 2.39
N ASN A 60 -5.01 -2.03 1.06
CA ASN A 60 -3.78 -2.39 0.39
C ASN A 60 -2.71 -1.38 0.79
N VAL A 61 -1.90 -1.70 1.80
CA VAL A 61 -0.64 -1.03 2.01
C VAL A 61 0.20 -1.52 0.87
N ALA A 62 0.34 -0.71 -0.18
CA ALA A 62 1.40 -0.93 -1.14
C ALA A 62 2.68 -0.97 -0.31
N THR A 63 3.20 -2.18 -0.06
CA THR A 63 4.54 -2.33 0.46
C THR A 63 5.40 -1.64 -0.58
N VAL A 64 5.93 -0.47 -0.22
CA VAL A 64 6.98 0.18 -0.98
C VAL A 64 8.17 -0.75 -0.84
N VAL A 65 8.18 -1.83 -1.61
CA VAL A 65 9.38 -2.58 -1.94
C VAL A 65 10.26 -1.53 -2.57
N GLY A 66 11.30 -1.09 -1.87
CA GLY A 66 12.06 0.12 -2.18
C GLY A 66 12.36 0.18 -3.67
N SER A 67 11.58 1.00 -4.39
CA SER A 67 11.72 1.10 -5.84
C SER A 67 13.12 1.60 -6.13
N PHE A 68 13.83 0.92 -7.04
CA PHE A 68 15.11 1.41 -7.53
C PHE A 68 14.94 2.85 -8.02
N SER A 69 15.62 3.79 -7.34
CA SER A 69 15.75 5.18 -7.77
C SER A 69 16.15 5.28 -9.25
N ASP A 70 15.82 6.39 -9.90
CA ASP A 70 16.16 6.60 -11.32
C ASP A 70 17.67 6.58 -11.57
N GLU A 71 18.47 6.94 -10.57
CA GLU A 71 19.93 6.79 -10.58
C GLU A 71 20.37 5.33 -10.80
N HIS A 72 19.73 4.38 -10.11
CA HIS A 72 20.03 2.95 -10.28
C HIS A 72 19.68 2.46 -11.68
N LYS A 73 18.53 2.87 -12.22
CA LYS A 73 18.10 2.50 -13.57
C LYS A 73 19.07 3.05 -14.62
N HIS A 74 19.49 4.30 -14.46
CA HIS A 74 20.42 4.94 -15.38
C HIS A 74 21.79 4.25 -15.39
N TRP A 75 22.26 3.82 -14.21
CA TRP A 75 23.49 3.05 -14.10
C TRP A 75 23.43 1.69 -14.80
N VAL A 76 22.31 0.96 -14.68
CA VAL A 76 22.17 -0.34 -15.36
C VAL A 76 22.22 -0.16 -16.88
N VAL A 77 21.55 0.89 -17.39
CA VAL A 77 21.58 1.20 -18.83
C VAL A 77 22.99 1.59 -19.30
N SER A 78 23.73 2.40 -18.54
CA SER A 78 25.09 2.77 -18.91
C SER A 78 26.04 1.57 -18.86
N TYR A 79 25.86 0.66 -17.89
CA TYR A 79 26.66 -0.56 -17.76
C TYR A 79 26.49 -1.50 -18.97
N TYR A 80 25.26 -1.76 -19.41
CA TYR A 80 25.01 -2.58 -20.60
C TYR A 80 25.42 -1.90 -21.91
N LYS A 81 25.39 -0.57 -21.98
CA LYS A 81 25.95 0.16 -23.13
C LYS A 81 27.47 -0.01 -23.23
N ALA A 82 28.16 -0.03 -22.10
CA ALA A 82 29.61 -0.27 -22.06
C ALA A 82 29.97 -1.75 -22.24
N ASN A 83 29.10 -2.67 -21.80
CA ASN A 83 29.31 -4.11 -21.85
C ASN A 83 28.10 -4.82 -22.48
N PRO A 84 27.96 -4.79 -23.81
CA PRO A 84 26.76 -5.28 -24.50
C PRO A 84 26.56 -6.81 -24.40
N VAL A 85 27.61 -7.55 -24.05
CA VAL A 85 27.59 -9.02 -23.90
C VAL A 85 27.64 -9.47 -22.43
N ALA A 86 27.56 -8.53 -21.48
CA ALA A 86 27.59 -8.87 -20.06
C ALA A 86 26.39 -9.74 -19.68
N TYR A 87 26.65 -10.77 -18.89
CA TYR A 87 25.58 -11.62 -18.36
C TYR A 87 24.91 -10.98 -17.15
N LEU A 88 23.71 -11.48 -16.80
CA LEU A 88 22.90 -10.91 -15.73
C LEU A 88 23.58 -10.98 -14.35
N ASP A 89 24.32 -12.06 -14.10
CA ASP A 89 25.12 -12.28 -12.89
C ASP A 89 26.31 -11.32 -12.80
N GLU A 90 26.98 -11.03 -13.92
CA GLU A 90 28.06 -10.04 -14.00
C GLU A 90 27.54 -8.63 -13.74
N ALA A 91 26.42 -8.27 -14.38
CA ALA A 91 25.76 -6.97 -14.19
C ALA A 91 25.27 -6.80 -12.76
N LYS A 92 24.71 -7.85 -12.16
CA LYS A 92 24.29 -7.87 -10.75
C LYS A 92 25.48 -7.65 -9.83
N ARG A 93 26.58 -8.38 -9.99
CA ARG A 93 27.78 -8.24 -9.15
C ARG A 93 28.40 -6.84 -9.26
N ALA A 94 28.42 -6.28 -10.47
CA ALA A 94 28.89 -4.91 -10.69
C ALA A 94 27.96 -3.88 -10.03
N PHE A 95 26.65 -4.08 -10.11
CA PHE A 95 25.65 -3.21 -9.48
C PHE A 95 25.78 -3.22 -7.96
N GLU A 96 25.92 -4.41 -7.37
CA GLU A 96 26.12 -4.61 -5.92
C GLU A 96 27.42 -3.96 -5.43
N THR A 97 28.48 -4.01 -6.24
CA THR A 97 29.76 -3.35 -5.95
C THR A 97 29.64 -1.82 -6.00
N HIS A 98 28.89 -1.30 -6.97
CA HIS A 98 28.71 0.15 -7.17
C HIS A 98 27.78 0.77 -6.12
N PHE A 99 26.70 0.08 -5.76
CA PHE A 99 25.67 0.57 -4.84
C PHE A 99 25.70 -0.14 -3.47
N LYS A 100 26.90 -0.27 -2.86
CA LYS A 100 27.23 -0.94 -1.57
C LYS A 100 26.19 -0.86 -0.43
N LYS A 101 25.27 0.09 -0.45
CA LYS A 101 24.19 0.30 0.53
C LYS A 101 23.07 -0.75 0.49
N TYR A 102 22.96 -1.57 -0.56
CA TYR A 102 21.90 -2.59 -0.70
C TYR A 102 22.37 -4.04 -0.47
N CYS A 103 23.66 -4.25 -0.18
CA CYS A 103 24.27 -5.56 0.09
C CYS A 103 24.64 -5.76 1.55
N THR A 104 23.87 -5.21 2.49
CA THR A 104 23.92 -5.71 3.87
C THR A 104 22.94 -6.87 3.98
N SER A 105 23.47 -8.06 3.68
CA SER A 105 22.89 -9.33 4.12
C SER A 105 22.70 -9.30 5.64
N ARG A 106 21.62 -9.96 6.08
CA ARG A 106 21.31 -10.33 7.48
C ARG A 106 22.53 -10.69 8.32
#